data_AF-A0A946J9I6-F1
#
_entry.id   AF-A0A946J9I6-F1
#
_cell.length_a   1.000
_cell.length_b   1.000
_cell.length_c   1.000
_cell.angle_alpha   90.00
_cell.angle_beta   90.00
_cell.angle_gamma   90.00
#
_symmetry.space_group_name_H-M   'P 1'
#
loop_
_entity.id
_entity.type
_entity.pdbx_description
1 polymer ?
#
loop_
_entity_poly.entity_id
_entity_poly.type
_entity_poly.pdbx_seq_one_letter_code
_entity_poly.pdbx_strand_id
1 'polypeptide(L)'
;MGISSQSITDIENFIEDQGITFPVLRDTENVRSLYNIPGSQSPYPRDFVIDQYGIVRLAKTEYDPNSILHTLEIIMDGENGIDDSAIPKIFELLPPYPNPFNPTTNIQFNLDATVKNVSLNIYDLNARWVETVMQGTITAGTHNINWNGTHHPSGIYFIHLTDGFVSQSQKLILLK
;
A
#
# COMPACT_ATOMS: atom_id res chain seq x y z
N MET A 1 -7.36 -3.94 24.00
CA MET A 1 -7.45 -2.61 24.66
C MET A 1 -6.74 -1.64 23.74
N GLY A 2 -7.43 -0.59 23.29
CA GLY A 2 -6.85 0.40 22.37
C GLY A 2 -5.75 1.21 23.05
N ILE A 3 -4.80 1.71 22.26
CA ILE A 3 -3.62 2.46 22.71
C ILE A 3 -4.01 3.82 23.35
N SER A 4 -5.29 4.21 23.29
CA SER A 4 -5.85 5.40 23.95
C SER A 4 -5.80 5.39 25.49
N SER A 5 -5.26 4.35 26.11
CA SER A 5 -5.08 4.23 27.57
C SER A 5 -3.61 4.24 28.02
N GLN A 6 -2.65 4.52 27.13
CA GLN A 6 -1.22 4.57 27.45
C GLN A 6 -0.76 5.98 27.82
N SER A 7 0.29 6.10 28.63
CA SER A 7 0.82 7.40 29.04
C SER A 7 1.58 8.08 27.88
N ILE A 8 1.63 9.42 27.89
CA ILE A 8 2.37 10.22 26.88
C ILE A 8 3.84 9.78 26.80
N THR A 9 4.45 9.40 27.93
CA THR A 9 5.84 8.93 27.97
C THR A 9 6.02 7.59 27.26
N ASP A 10 5.08 6.64 27.43
CA ASP A 10 5.15 5.36 26.73
C ASP A 10 5.02 5.54 25.22
N ILE A 11 4.22 6.53 24.83
CA ILE A 11 4.01 6.92 23.45
C ILE A 11 5.27 7.57 22.85
N GLU A 12 5.90 8.48 23.58
CA GLU A 12 7.14 9.13 23.14
C GLU A 12 8.28 8.12 22.98
N ASN A 13 8.44 7.22 23.95
CA ASN A 13 9.42 6.14 23.88
C ASN A 13 9.15 5.22 22.69
N PHE A 14 7.89 4.85 22.43
CA PHE A 14 7.55 4.04 21.25
C PHE A 14 7.94 4.73 19.93
N ILE A 15 7.69 6.03 19.81
CA ILE A 15 8.07 6.77 18.60
C ILE A 15 9.59 6.91 18.50
N GLU A 16 10.28 7.13 19.61
CA GLU A 16 11.75 7.22 19.63
C GLU A 16 12.40 5.88 19.29
N ASP A 17 11.86 4.79 19.82
CA ASP A 17 12.38 3.43 19.62
C ASP A 17 12.06 2.87 18.24
N GLN A 18 10.91 3.23 17.64
CA GLN A 18 10.39 2.55 16.44
C GLN A 18 10.24 3.49 15.23
N GLY A 19 10.26 4.80 15.42
CA GLY A 19 9.99 5.79 14.37
C GLY A 19 8.56 5.75 13.80
N ILE A 20 7.69 4.88 14.31
CA ILE A 20 6.32 4.70 13.85
C ILE A 20 5.41 5.74 14.50
N THR A 21 4.59 6.42 13.70
CA THR A 21 3.58 7.36 14.21
C THR A 21 2.16 6.96 13.83
N PHE A 22 1.23 7.25 14.75
CA PHE A 22 -0.22 7.14 14.58
C PHE A 22 -0.86 8.48 14.96
N PRO A 23 -1.96 8.94 14.31
CA PRO A 23 -2.54 10.27 14.46
C PRO A 23 -2.86 10.75 15.89
N VAL A 24 -2.87 9.87 16.89
CA VAL A 24 -3.27 10.20 18.26
C VAL A 24 -2.07 10.46 19.19
N LEU A 25 -0.84 10.24 18.74
CA LEU A 25 0.31 10.09 19.65
C LEU A 25 1.15 11.36 19.88
N ARG A 26 1.00 12.41 19.05
CA ARG A 26 1.71 13.69 19.20
C ARG A 26 0.80 14.92 19.12
N ASP A 27 -0.49 14.78 19.44
CA ASP A 27 -1.39 15.94 19.55
C ASP A 27 -1.27 16.57 20.95
N THR A 28 -0.05 16.97 21.33
CA THR A 28 0.21 17.68 22.59
C THR A 28 0.09 19.20 22.42
N GLU A 29 0.07 19.72 21.19
CA GLU A 29 0.07 21.15 20.91
C GLU A 29 -0.88 21.58 19.78
N ASN A 30 -2.18 21.28 19.88
CA ASN A 30 -3.21 22.04 19.16
C ASN A 30 -2.98 22.16 17.62
N VAL A 31 -2.31 21.16 17.01
CA VAL A 31 -1.97 21.12 15.58
C VAL A 31 -3.15 20.61 14.75
N ARG A 32 -4.37 20.78 15.28
CA ARG A 32 -5.65 20.49 14.59
C ARG A 32 -5.75 21.15 13.21
N SER A 33 -4.91 22.12 12.87
CA SER A 33 -4.93 22.83 11.58
C SER A 33 -4.06 22.22 10.48
N LEU A 34 -3.02 21.44 10.76
CA LEU A 34 -2.12 20.93 9.69
C LEU A 34 -2.60 19.61 9.05
N TYR A 35 -3.41 18.82 9.76
CA TYR A 35 -4.01 17.56 9.23
C TYR A 35 -5.49 17.71 8.83
N ASN A 36 -6.02 18.93 8.95
CA ASN A 36 -7.36 19.28 8.50
C ASN A 36 -7.34 19.66 7.01
N ILE A 37 -7.31 18.65 6.14
CA ILE A 37 -7.55 18.86 4.70
C ILE A 37 -9.04 19.23 4.52
N PRO A 38 -9.41 20.40 3.97
CA PRO A 38 -10.78 20.92 4.04
C PRO A 38 -11.81 20.16 3.17
N GLY A 39 -12.96 19.82 3.76
CA GLY A 39 -14.19 19.29 3.14
C GLY A 39 -15.20 18.78 4.20
N SER A 40 -16.50 19.07 4.07
CA SER A 40 -17.35 19.56 5.19
C SER A 40 -17.93 18.59 6.24
N GLN A 41 -17.56 17.30 6.30
CA GLN A 41 -18.18 16.33 7.23
C GLN A 41 -17.24 15.12 7.53
N SER A 42 -16.14 15.26 8.30
CA SER A 42 -15.42 14.06 8.80
C SER A 42 -15.68 13.83 10.29
N PRO A 43 -16.70 13.03 10.67
CA PRO A 43 -16.94 12.61 12.04
C PRO A 43 -16.02 11.46 12.52
N TYR A 44 -15.06 11.01 11.69
CA TYR A 44 -14.18 9.87 11.99
C TYR A 44 -12.69 10.27 12.06
N PRO A 45 -11.89 9.63 12.93
CA PRO A 45 -10.44 9.73 12.88
C PRO A 45 -9.95 9.17 11.54
N ARG A 46 -9.10 9.93 10.84
CA ARG A 46 -8.32 9.37 9.73
C ARG A 46 -7.19 8.57 10.34
N ASP A 47 -7.11 7.29 10.01
CA ASP A 47 -6.02 6.44 10.42
C ASP A 47 -4.90 6.57 9.40
N PHE A 48 -3.73 7.00 9.87
CA PHE A 48 -2.52 6.89 9.10
C PHE A 48 -1.42 6.23 9.91
N VAL A 49 -0.62 5.41 9.24
CA VAL A 49 0.60 4.84 9.81
C VAL A 49 1.73 5.38 8.97
N ILE A 50 2.65 6.08 9.62
CA ILE A 50 3.89 6.54 9.00
C ILE A 50 5.02 5.73 9.61
N ASP A 51 5.87 5.16 8.77
CA ASP A 51 7.03 4.42 9.23
C ASP A 51 8.20 5.33 9.62
N GLN A 52 9.29 4.73 10.09
CA GLN A 52 10.51 5.43 10.50
C GLN A 52 11.20 6.26 9.41
N TYR A 53 10.85 6.04 8.13
CA TYR A 53 11.39 6.79 7.00
C TYR A 53 10.49 7.94 6.56
N GLY A 54 9.38 8.17 7.26
CA GLY A 54 8.41 9.22 6.92
C GLY A 54 7.45 8.82 5.80
N ILE A 55 7.34 7.53 5.45
CA ILE A 55 6.47 7.04 4.38
C ILE A 55 5.08 6.70 4.95
N VAL A 56 4.03 7.23 4.31
CA VAL A 56 2.64 6.90 4.66
C VAL A 56 2.29 5.49 4.16
N ARG A 57 2.20 4.53 5.08
CA ARG A 57 1.89 3.11 4.83
C ARG A 57 0.40 2.81 4.86
N LEU A 58 -0.35 3.54 5.67
CA LEU A 58 -1.80 3.46 5.76
C LEU A 58 -2.37 4.88 5.72
N ALA A 59 -3.46 5.08 4.99
CA ALA A 59 -4.23 6.32 4.98
C ALA A 59 -5.70 6.01 4.67
N LYS A 60 -6.50 5.75 5.72
CA LYS A 60 -7.93 5.44 5.60
C LYS A 60 -8.79 6.50 6.31
N THR A 61 -9.99 6.71 5.77
CA THR A 61 -10.98 7.63 6.34
C THR A 61 -11.86 7.00 7.42
N GLU A 62 -11.85 5.66 7.52
CA GLU A 62 -12.59 4.89 8.50
C GLU A 62 -11.61 4.16 9.41
N TYR A 63 -11.94 4.11 10.70
CA TYR A 63 -11.12 3.41 11.68
C TYR A 63 -11.14 1.90 11.42
N ASP A 64 -9.99 1.31 11.14
CA ASP A 64 -9.84 -0.14 10.95
C ASP A 64 -8.63 -0.68 11.73
N PRO A 65 -8.85 -1.25 12.93
CA PRO A 65 -7.78 -1.74 13.78
C PRO A 65 -7.01 -2.91 13.17
N ASN A 66 -7.63 -3.71 12.30
CA ASN A 66 -6.95 -4.83 11.63
C ASN A 66 -6.00 -4.32 10.55
N SER A 67 -6.43 -3.28 9.80
CA SER A 67 -5.56 -2.58 8.86
C SER A 67 -4.33 -2.00 9.56
N ILE A 68 -4.55 -1.31 10.68
CA ILE A 68 -3.45 -0.73 11.46
C ILE A 68 -2.51 -1.82 11.96
N LEU A 69 -3.04 -2.86 12.61
CA LEU A 69 -2.22 -3.94 13.17
C LEU A 69 -1.42 -4.64 12.09
N HIS A 70 -2.02 -4.91 10.94
CA HIS A 70 -1.32 -5.52 9.82
C HIS A 70 -0.18 -4.64 9.28
N THR A 71 -0.44 -3.33 9.11
CA THR A 71 0.60 -2.39 8.71
C THR A 71 1.74 -2.33 9.73
N LEU A 72 1.42 -2.38 11.03
CA LEU A 72 2.43 -2.41 12.09
C LEU A 72 3.23 -3.73 12.07
N GLU A 73 2.58 -4.87 11.88
CA GLU A 73 3.26 -6.17 11.75
C GLU A 73 4.26 -6.15 10.59
N ILE A 74 3.89 -5.59 9.44
CA ILE A 74 4.77 -5.41 8.28
C ILE A 74 6.00 -4.56 8.64
N ILE A 75 5.79 -3.42 9.31
CA ILE A 75 6.89 -2.52 9.66
C ILE A 75 7.83 -3.17 10.68
N MET A 76 7.29 -3.88 11.67
CA MET A 76 8.07 -4.52 12.73
C MET A 76 8.80 -5.79 12.27
N ASP A 77 8.25 -6.55 11.31
CA ASP A 77 8.91 -7.77 10.78
C ASP A 77 10.05 -7.44 9.79
N GLY A 78 10.08 -6.22 9.25
CA GLY A 78 11.13 -5.71 8.37
C GLY A 78 12.53 -5.59 9.00
N GLU A 79 12.67 -5.75 10.31
CA GLU A 79 13.96 -5.67 11.01
C GLU A 79 14.71 -7.01 11.14
N ASN A 80 14.18 -8.11 10.58
CA ASN A 80 14.86 -9.41 10.62
C ASN A 80 15.96 -9.54 9.53
N GLY A 81 17.02 -8.73 9.64
CA GLY A 81 18.40 -9.13 9.32
C GLY A 81 18.72 -9.72 7.93
N ILE A 82 18.22 -9.12 6.84
CA ILE A 82 18.72 -9.42 5.48
C ILE A 82 19.00 -8.10 4.76
N ASP A 83 20.28 -7.85 4.48
CA ASP A 83 20.87 -6.80 3.62
C ASP A 83 19.89 -5.73 3.09
N ASP A 84 19.77 -4.62 3.84
CA ASP A 84 18.84 -3.47 3.67
C ASP A 84 19.03 -2.67 2.36
N SER A 85 19.83 -3.18 1.39
CA SER A 85 19.95 -2.59 0.04
C SER A 85 19.14 -3.31 -1.04
N ALA A 86 18.57 -4.49 -0.79
CA ALA A 86 17.91 -5.28 -1.83
C ALA A 86 16.37 -5.27 -1.77
N ILE A 87 15.78 -4.98 -0.62
CA ILE A 87 14.32 -4.98 -0.43
C ILE A 87 13.78 -3.58 -0.71
N PRO A 88 12.83 -3.42 -1.64
CA PRO A 88 12.20 -2.14 -1.88
C PRO A 88 11.55 -1.61 -0.60
N LYS A 89 11.81 -0.35 -0.24
CA LYS A 89 11.21 0.23 0.96
C LYS A 89 9.76 0.65 0.76
N ILE A 90 9.10 0.36 -0.37
CA ILE A 90 7.74 0.81 -0.65
C ILE A 90 6.90 -0.24 -1.37
N PHE A 91 5.61 -0.29 -1.01
CA PHE A 91 4.57 -0.89 -1.82
C PHE A 91 4.32 0.00 -3.04
N GLU A 92 4.69 -0.46 -4.23
CA GLU A 92 4.61 0.35 -5.45
C GLU A 92 4.28 -0.50 -6.68
N LEU A 93 3.30 -0.06 -7.47
CA LEU A 93 3.00 -0.58 -8.79
C LEU A 93 3.54 0.38 -9.85
N LEU A 94 4.61 -0.04 -10.53
CA LEU A 94 5.27 0.78 -11.54
C LEU A 94 4.45 0.83 -12.84
N PRO A 95 4.60 1.90 -13.64
CA PRO A 95 3.97 1.96 -14.96
C PRO A 95 4.36 0.75 -15.82
N PRO A 96 3.38 0.07 -16.45
CA PRO A 96 3.67 -1.08 -17.31
C PRO A 96 4.48 -0.63 -18.53
N TYR A 97 5.42 -1.47 -18.98
CA TYR A 97 6.25 -1.19 -20.14
C TYR A 97 6.45 -2.43 -21.03
N PRO A 98 6.27 -2.30 -22.36
CA PRO A 98 5.78 -1.11 -23.08
C PRO A 98 4.31 -0.79 -22.76
N ASN A 99 3.89 0.47 -22.94
CA ASN A 99 2.49 0.87 -22.84
C ASN A 99 2.25 2.16 -23.66
N PRO A 100 1.51 2.13 -24.78
CA PRO A 100 0.74 1.01 -25.31
C PRO A 100 1.58 -0.21 -25.71
N PHE A 101 0.98 -1.40 -25.76
CA PHE A 101 1.68 -2.68 -25.99
C PHE A 101 0.96 -3.58 -26.99
N ASN A 102 1.71 -4.52 -27.62
CA ASN A 102 1.18 -5.52 -28.55
C ASN A 102 2.04 -6.81 -28.56
N PRO A 103 1.49 -7.99 -28.20
CA PRO A 103 0.39 -8.21 -27.27
C PRO A 103 0.90 -8.34 -25.82
N THR A 104 2.19 -8.14 -25.56
CA THR A 104 2.80 -8.33 -24.23
C THR A 104 3.33 -7.04 -23.62
N THR A 105 3.18 -6.92 -22.30
CA THR A 105 3.80 -5.88 -21.48
C THR A 105 4.38 -6.49 -20.22
N ASN A 106 5.38 -5.86 -19.64
CA ASN A 106 5.86 -6.18 -18.31
C ASN A 106 5.17 -5.30 -17.28
N ILE A 107 4.80 -5.91 -16.16
CA ILE A 107 4.26 -5.28 -14.98
C ILE A 107 5.28 -5.49 -13.88
N GLN A 108 5.81 -4.39 -13.36
CA GLN A 108 6.73 -4.42 -12.24
C GLN A 108 6.05 -3.85 -11.01
N PHE A 109 6.25 -4.49 -9.87
CA PHE A 109 5.82 -3.97 -8.59
C PHE A 109 6.81 -4.34 -7.49
N ASN A 110 6.78 -3.55 -6.43
CA ASN A 110 7.64 -3.65 -5.27
C ASN A 110 6.78 -3.97 -4.05
N LEU A 111 7.25 -4.91 -3.23
CA LEU A 111 6.72 -5.18 -1.90
C LEU A 111 7.80 -4.91 -0.87
N ASP A 112 7.43 -4.16 0.15
CA ASP A 112 8.25 -3.79 1.31
C ASP A 112 8.33 -4.89 2.37
N ALA A 113 7.34 -5.77 2.42
CA ALA A 113 7.33 -6.95 3.27
C ALA A 113 6.67 -8.14 2.58
N THR A 114 6.81 -9.31 3.21
CA THR A 114 6.10 -10.52 2.78
C THR A 114 4.64 -10.41 3.16
N VAL A 115 3.73 -10.44 2.20
CA VAL A 115 2.29 -10.26 2.45
C VAL A 115 1.50 -11.46 1.94
N LYS A 116 0.55 -11.95 2.76
CA LYS A 116 -0.20 -13.20 2.53
C LYS A 116 -1.33 -13.08 1.50
N ASN A 117 -1.86 -11.88 1.31
CA ASN A 117 -3.09 -11.64 0.54
C ASN A 117 -2.86 -10.67 -0.62
N VAL A 118 -1.69 -10.75 -1.26
CA VAL A 118 -1.42 -9.95 -2.47
C VAL A 118 -2.28 -10.48 -3.61
N SER A 119 -2.88 -9.59 -4.37
CA SER A 119 -3.49 -9.92 -5.66
C SER A 119 -3.20 -8.82 -6.68
N LEU A 120 -2.98 -9.27 -7.91
CA LEU A 120 -2.76 -8.44 -9.08
C LEU A 120 -3.83 -8.79 -10.11
N ASN A 121 -4.83 -7.92 -10.23
CA ASN A 121 -6.03 -8.14 -11.02
C ASN A 121 -6.06 -7.20 -12.22
N ILE A 122 -6.67 -7.64 -13.30
CA ILE A 122 -6.91 -6.82 -14.50
C ILE A 122 -8.41 -6.62 -14.68
N TYR A 123 -8.78 -5.38 -14.96
CA TYR A 123 -10.15 -4.94 -15.20
C TYR A 123 -10.25 -4.24 -16.55
N ASP A 124 -11.42 -4.30 -17.18
CA ASP A 124 -11.73 -3.52 -18.37
C ASP A 124 -12.20 -2.09 -18.03
N LEU A 125 -12.47 -1.28 -19.05
CA LEU A 125 -13.00 0.10 -18.91
C LEU A 125 -14.31 0.19 -18.12
N ASN A 126 -15.09 -0.89 -18.04
CA ASN A 126 -16.35 -0.94 -17.31
C ASN A 126 -16.15 -1.49 -15.89
N ALA A 127 -14.90 -1.56 -15.41
CA ALA A 127 -14.51 -2.15 -14.13
C ALA A 127 -14.92 -3.63 -13.99
N ARG A 128 -15.15 -4.34 -15.10
CA ARG A 128 -15.40 -5.78 -15.06
C ARG A 128 -14.08 -6.50 -14.87
N TRP A 129 -14.05 -7.43 -13.94
CA TRP A 129 -12.91 -8.33 -13.75
C TRP A 129 -12.66 -9.11 -15.04
N VAL A 130 -11.41 -9.07 -15.52
CA VAL A 130 -10.95 -9.78 -16.71
C VAL A 130 -10.20 -11.02 -16.30
N GLU A 131 -9.18 -10.87 -15.44
CA GLU A 131 -8.41 -11.99 -14.90
C GLU A 131 -7.61 -11.58 -13.65
N THR A 132 -7.16 -12.59 -12.91
CA THR A 132 -6.18 -12.44 -11.83
C THR A 132 -4.84 -12.97 -12.33
N VAL A 133 -3.87 -12.08 -12.44
CA VAL A 133 -2.53 -12.37 -12.98
C VAL A 133 -1.66 -13.08 -11.95
N MET A 134 -1.83 -12.72 -10.67
CA MET A 134 -1.11 -13.31 -9.55
C MET A 134 -1.90 -13.10 -8.27
N GLN A 135 -1.86 -14.08 -7.36
CA GLN A 135 -2.49 -14.01 -6.05
C GLN A 135 -1.77 -14.89 -5.01
N GLY A 136 -1.84 -14.50 -3.75
CA GLY A 136 -1.43 -15.29 -2.60
C GLY A 136 -0.34 -14.64 -1.76
N THR A 137 0.46 -15.47 -1.08
CA THR A 137 1.59 -15.01 -0.28
C THR A 137 2.77 -14.68 -1.18
N ILE A 138 3.17 -13.41 -1.21
CA ILE A 138 4.29 -12.93 -2.00
C ILE A 138 5.34 -12.36 -1.06
N THR A 139 6.60 -12.75 -1.26
CA THR A 139 7.72 -12.29 -0.46
C THR A 139 8.04 -10.82 -0.75
N ALA A 140 8.64 -10.15 0.24
CA ALA A 140 9.24 -8.83 0.04
C ALA A 140 10.21 -8.85 -1.16
N GLY A 141 10.28 -7.76 -1.92
CA GLY A 141 11.16 -7.66 -3.08
C GLY A 141 10.49 -7.03 -4.31
N THR A 142 11.30 -6.91 -5.35
CA THR A 142 10.86 -6.49 -6.69
C THR A 142 10.37 -7.69 -7.48
N HIS A 143 9.18 -7.57 -8.04
CA HIS A 143 8.53 -8.61 -8.84
C HIS A 143 8.26 -8.09 -10.24
N ASN A 144 8.46 -8.94 -11.24
CA ASN A 144 8.20 -8.62 -12.63
C ASN A 144 7.36 -9.74 -13.26
N ILE A 145 6.20 -9.37 -13.79
CA ILE A 145 5.26 -10.30 -14.42
C ILE A 145 5.04 -9.87 -15.85
N ASN A 146 5.21 -10.81 -16.78
CA ASN A 146 4.81 -10.61 -18.17
C ASN A 146 3.31 -10.89 -18.31
N TRP A 147 2.55 -9.90 -18.75
CA TRP A 147 1.15 -10.08 -19.11
C TRP A 147 1.00 -10.14 -20.62
N ASN A 148 0.22 -11.13 -21.09
CA ASN A 148 -0.02 -11.40 -22.50
C ASN A 148 -1.51 -11.20 -22.84
N GLY A 149 -1.80 -10.10 -23.53
CA GLY A 149 -3.13 -9.70 -23.96
C GLY A 149 -3.66 -10.39 -25.23
N THR A 150 -3.01 -11.45 -25.74
CA THR A 150 -3.39 -12.07 -27.03
C THR A 150 -4.88 -12.44 -27.12
N HIS A 151 -5.43 -12.99 -26.03
CA HIS A 151 -6.82 -13.44 -25.96
C HIS A 151 -7.83 -12.32 -25.62
N HIS A 152 -7.36 -11.09 -25.43
CA HIS A 152 -8.18 -9.95 -25.06
C HIS A 152 -8.34 -8.97 -26.25
N PRO A 153 -9.47 -8.26 -26.38
CA PRO A 153 -9.63 -7.26 -27.43
C PRO A 153 -8.73 -6.03 -27.19
N SER A 154 -8.34 -5.33 -28.25
CA SER A 154 -7.68 -4.02 -28.12
C SER A 154 -8.54 -3.07 -27.32
N GLY A 155 -7.92 -2.25 -26.47
CA GLY A 155 -8.66 -1.38 -25.57
C GLY A 155 -7.85 -0.93 -24.37
N ILE A 156 -8.53 -0.22 -23.48
CA ILE A 156 -7.97 0.23 -22.21
C ILE A 156 -8.35 -0.79 -21.13
N TYR A 157 -7.37 -1.11 -20.30
CA TYR A 157 -7.49 -1.96 -19.12
C TYR A 157 -6.89 -1.23 -17.92
N PHE A 158 -7.22 -1.71 -16.73
CA PHE A 158 -6.61 -1.27 -15.49
C PHE A 158 -6.05 -2.48 -14.77
N ILE A 159 -4.77 -2.39 -14.41
CA ILE A 159 -4.17 -3.32 -13.48
C ILE A 159 -4.29 -2.76 -12.08
N HIS A 160 -4.61 -3.61 -11.12
CA HIS A 160 -4.83 -3.28 -9.73
C HIS A 160 -4.03 -4.24 -8.86
N LEU A 161 -3.05 -3.70 -8.14
CA LEU A 161 -2.28 -4.41 -7.12
C LEU A 161 -2.88 -4.07 -5.76
N THR A 162 -3.18 -5.07 -4.95
CA THR A 162 -3.67 -4.88 -3.58
C THR A 162 -3.11 -5.96 -2.67
N ASP A 163 -2.86 -5.62 -1.42
CA ASP A 163 -2.53 -6.56 -0.35
C ASP A 163 -3.69 -6.79 0.64
N GLY A 164 -4.85 -6.19 0.35
CA GLY A 164 -6.04 -6.17 1.21
C GLY A 164 -6.20 -4.88 2.02
N PHE A 165 -5.13 -4.09 2.16
CA PHE A 165 -5.09 -2.88 2.99
C PHE A 165 -4.75 -1.64 2.18
N VAL A 166 -3.73 -1.76 1.34
CA VAL A 166 -3.26 -0.75 0.39
C VAL A 166 -3.51 -1.27 -1.03
N SER A 167 -3.81 -0.36 -1.94
CA SER A 167 -3.89 -0.72 -3.34
C SER A 167 -3.42 0.38 -4.27
N GLN A 168 -2.89 -0.01 -5.42
CA GLN A 168 -2.45 0.88 -6.49
C GLN A 168 -2.93 0.35 -7.83
N SER A 169 -3.19 1.27 -8.77
CA SER A 169 -3.64 0.93 -10.10
C SER A 169 -2.82 1.61 -11.18
N GLN A 170 -2.64 0.94 -12.30
CA GLN A 170 -2.05 1.51 -13.51
C GLN A 170 -2.93 1.25 -14.73
N LYS A 171 -2.87 2.18 -15.68
CA LYS A 171 -3.60 2.05 -16.95
C LYS A 171 -2.78 1.22 -17.94
N LEU A 172 -3.46 0.36 -18.68
CA LEU A 172 -2.92 -0.48 -19.75
C LEU A 172 -3.63 -0.14 -21.07
N ILE A 173 -2.89 -0.05 -22.17
CA ILE A 173 -3.43 0.19 -23.51
C ILE A 173 -2.95 -0.94 -24.43
N LEU A 174 -3.84 -1.89 -24.71
CA LEU A 174 -3.56 -3.01 -25.61
C LEU A 174 -3.87 -2.62 -27.06
N LEU A 175 -2.86 -2.75 -27.93
CA LEU A 175 -2.97 -2.60 -29.37
C LEU A 175 -2.94 -3.98 -30.04
N LYS A 176 -3.71 -4.14 -31.12
CA LYS A 176 -3.56 -5.26 -32.07
C LYS A 176 -3.16 -4.71 -33.42
#